data_AF-D2UDA3-F1
#
_entry.id   AF-D2UDA3-F1
#
_cell.length_a   1.000
_cell.length_b   1.000
_cell.length_c   1.000
_cell.angle_alpha   90.00
_cell.angle_beta   90.00
_cell.angle_gamma   90.00
#
_symmetry.space_group_name_H-M   'P 1'
#
loop_
_entity.id
_entity.type
_entity.pdbx_description
1 polymer ?
#
loop_
_entity_poly.entity_id
_entity_poly.type
_entity_poly.pdbx_seq_one_letter_code
_entity_poly.pdbx_strand_id
1 'polypeptide(L)'
;MVKIKVLVFMALALVAGSSQAWTLVYATDANGNVSAGSLQLLRTAVDNGADVKVLVTAQTTPHTWGVICTNTSMKLDSSQALVCVSHDDYAMNISMGSQFGEPSNPPFSAHFLINTSGQYAEADMRLGTGEVISKNKYIYPMRWYVN
;
A
#
# COMPACT_ATOMS: atom_id res chain seq x y z
N MET A 1 -5.22 -22.07 64.96
CA MET A 1 -4.96 -20.69 64.52
C MET A 1 -4.82 -20.68 63.01
N VAL A 2 -5.87 -20.23 62.30
CA VAL A 2 -5.88 -20.11 60.83
C VAL A 2 -5.35 -18.72 60.48
N LYS A 3 -4.24 -18.64 59.73
CA LYS A 3 -3.75 -17.39 59.16
C LYS A 3 -4.00 -17.40 57.65
N ILE A 4 -5.10 -16.77 57.25
CA ILE A 4 -5.28 -16.22 55.90
C ILE A 4 -4.28 -15.07 55.78
N LYS A 5 -3.53 -14.98 54.66
CA LYS A 5 -3.32 -13.70 53.95
C LYS A 5 -2.50 -13.83 52.65
N VAL A 6 -3.18 -13.40 51.59
CA VAL A 6 -2.70 -12.66 50.41
C VAL A 6 -2.12 -13.47 49.25
N LEU A 7 -2.99 -13.65 48.25
CA LEU A 7 -2.66 -13.79 46.82
C LEU A 7 -1.87 -12.56 46.35
N VAL A 8 -0.75 -12.78 45.65
CA VAL A 8 -0.22 -11.80 44.69
C VAL A 8 -0.09 -12.50 43.35
N PHE A 9 -1.02 -12.16 42.45
CA PHE A 9 -0.91 -12.37 41.02
C PHE A 9 0.30 -11.57 40.51
N MET A 10 1.29 -12.24 39.94
CA MET A 10 2.16 -11.62 38.93
C MET A 10 1.92 -12.34 37.60
N ALA A 11 0.85 -11.94 36.92
CA ALA A 11 0.84 -12.07 35.48
C ALA A 11 1.81 -11.00 34.97
N LEU A 12 3.02 -11.40 34.59
CA LEU A 12 3.84 -10.57 33.72
C LEU A 12 3.09 -10.49 32.38
N ALA A 13 2.30 -9.44 32.22
CA ALA A 13 1.91 -9.00 30.89
C ALA A 13 3.21 -8.59 30.19
N LEU A 14 3.71 -9.46 29.30
CA LEU A 14 4.55 -9.01 28.20
C LEU A 14 3.67 -8.10 27.35
N VAL A 15 3.63 -6.82 27.70
CA VAL A 15 3.36 -5.78 26.73
C VAL A 15 4.62 -5.72 25.88
N ALA A 16 4.77 -6.69 24.97
CA ALA A 16 5.58 -6.47 23.79
C ALA A 16 4.94 -5.26 23.13
N GLY A 17 5.56 -4.10 23.30
CA GLY A 17 5.17 -2.92 22.55
C GLY A 17 5.15 -3.35 21.09
N SER A 18 3.95 -3.44 20.52
CA SER A 18 3.76 -3.70 19.11
C SER A 18 4.31 -2.49 18.38
N SER A 19 5.62 -2.50 18.14
CA SER A 19 6.18 -1.79 17.01
C SER A 19 5.45 -2.39 15.82
N GLN A 20 4.43 -1.68 15.37
CA GLN A 20 3.58 -2.01 14.24
C GLN A 20 4.42 -1.91 12.97
N ALA A 21 5.29 -2.92 12.81
CA ALA A 21 6.20 -3.03 11.69
C ALA A 21 5.42 -3.60 10.51
N TRP A 22 5.39 -2.83 9.43
CA TRP A 22 4.87 -3.27 8.14
C TRP A 22 5.47 -4.62 7.73
N THR A 23 4.64 -5.64 7.62
CA THR A 23 5.07 -7.01 7.31
C THR A 23 4.82 -7.32 5.84
N LEU A 24 5.87 -7.72 5.11
CA LEU A 24 5.74 -8.19 3.72
C LEU A 24 4.97 -9.50 3.69
N VAL A 25 3.85 -9.54 2.97
CA VAL A 25 3.01 -10.75 2.86
C VAL A 25 2.86 -11.27 1.44
N TYR A 26 3.15 -10.43 0.44
CA TYR A 26 3.02 -10.80 -0.97
C TYR A 26 3.90 -9.90 -1.85
N ALA A 27 4.46 -10.45 -2.93
CA ALA A 27 5.22 -9.68 -3.90
C ALA A 27 5.09 -10.25 -5.32
N THR A 28 5.19 -9.36 -6.30
CA THR A 28 5.26 -9.72 -7.73
C THR A 28 6.55 -9.20 -8.37
N ASP A 29 7.00 -9.90 -9.40
CA ASP A 29 8.11 -9.48 -10.26
C ASP A 29 7.67 -8.49 -11.36
N ALA A 30 8.59 -8.16 -12.26
CA ALA A 30 8.39 -7.27 -13.40
C ALA A 30 7.33 -7.73 -14.41
N ASN A 31 6.94 -9.00 -14.35
CA ASN A 31 5.97 -9.63 -15.24
C ASN A 31 4.63 -9.87 -14.54
N GLY A 32 4.50 -9.47 -13.27
CA GLY A 32 3.31 -9.73 -12.47
C GLY A 32 3.25 -11.14 -11.89
N ASN A 33 4.32 -11.93 -12.00
CA ASN A 33 4.37 -13.26 -11.39
C ASN A 33 4.70 -13.14 -9.90
N VAL A 34 4.17 -14.07 -9.10
CA VAL A 34 4.47 -14.12 -7.66
C VAL A 34 5.96 -14.36 -7.46
N SER A 35 6.62 -13.46 -6.73
CA SER A 35 8.04 -13.55 -6.39
C SER A 35 8.28 -13.87 -4.91
N ALA A 36 7.32 -13.56 -4.03
CA ALA A 36 7.36 -13.93 -2.62
C ALA A 36 5.96 -13.91 -1.98
N GLY A 37 5.83 -14.62 -0.85
CA GLY A 37 4.63 -14.58 -0.01
C GLY A 37 3.43 -15.34 -0.59
N SER A 38 2.22 -14.97 -0.18
CA SER A 38 0.98 -15.65 -0.59
C SER A 38 -0.17 -14.65 -0.74
N LEU A 39 -0.86 -14.72 -1.88
CA LEU A 39 -2.07 -13.93 -2.10
C LEU A 39 -3.13 -14.26 -1.04
N GLN A 40 -3.20 -15.51 -0.59
CA GLN A 40 -4.13 -15.91 0.47
C GLN A 40 -3.81 -15.23 1.80
N LEU A 41 -2.53 -15.10 2.16
CA LEU A 41 -2.14 -14.40 3.40
C LEU A 41 -2.50 -12.92 3.35
N LEU A 42 -2.23 -12.26 2.22
CA LEU A 42 -2.62 -10.87 2.01
C LEU A 42 -4.16 -10.71 2.11
N ARG A 43 -4.92 -11.58 1.45
CA ARG A 43 -6.38 -11.54 1.49
C ARG A 43 -6.93 -11.75 2.91
N THR A 44 -6.39 -12.72 3.65
CA THR A 44 -6.76 -12.95 5.04
C THR A 44 -6.41 -11.76 5.94
N ALA A 45 -5.27 -11.10 5.73
CA ALA A 45 -4.92 -9.90 6.47
C ALA A 45 -5.93 -8.76 6.23
N VAL A 46 -6.32 -8.53 4.97
CA VAL A 46 -7.32 -7.52 4.62
C VAL A 46 -8.72 -7.87 5.15
N ASP A 47 -9.11 -9.15 5.09
CA ASP A 47 -10.38 -9.62 5.68
C ASP A 47 -10.44 -9.37 7.20
N ASN A 48 -9.28 -9.46 7.86
CA ASN A 48 -9.12 -9.15 9.29
C ASN A 48 -8.96 -7.64 9.58
N GLY A 49 -9.06 -6.77 8.58
CA GLY A 49 -9.03 -5.31 8.73
C GLY A 49 -7.62 -4.70 8.80
N ALA A 50 -6.60 -5.39 8.30
CA ALA A 50 -5.24 -4.84 8.25
C ALA A 50 -5.12 -3.66 7.27
N ASP A 51 -4.30 -2.67 7.63
CA ASP A 51 -3.91 -1.61 6.71
C ASP A 51 -3.01 -2.18 5.62
N VAL A 52 -3.11 -1.66 4.39
CA VAL A 52 -2.28 -2.12 3.26
C VAL A 52 -1.43 -0.99 2.70
N LYS A 53 -0.15 -1.30 2.50
CA LYS A 53 0.81 -0.47 1.79
C LYS A 53 1.47 -1.26 0.67
N VAL A 54 1.57 -0.67 -0.51
CA VAL A 54 2.24 -1.26 -1.66
C VAL A 54 3.47 -0.45 -2.01
N LEU A 55 4.63 -1.10 -2.09
CA LEU A 55 5.84 -0.50 -2.61
C LEU A 55 5.96 -0.88 -4.09
N VAL A 56 5.87 0.12 -4.97
CA VAL A 56 5.90 -0.03 -6.44
C VAL A 56 7.27 0.40 -6.93
N THR A 57 7.92 -0.41 -7.78
CA THR A 57 9.23 -0.11 -8.35
C THR A 57 9.11 0.09 -9.86
N ALA A 58 9.11 1.33 -10.34
CA ALA A 58 9.17 1.60 -11.78
C ALA A 58 10.56 1.34 -12.32
N GLN A 59 10.62 0.64 -13.45
CA GLN A 59 11.89 0.29 -14.12
C GLN A 59 12.25 1.24 -15.26
N THR A 60 11.24 1.81 -15.92
CA THR A 60 11.42 2.75 -17.05
C THR A 60 11.90 4.11 -16.60
N THR A 61 11.49 4.52 -15.41
CA THR A 61 12.01 5.67 -14.65
C THR A 61 12.41 5.11 -13.29
N PRO A 62 13.70 4.86 -13.01
CA PRO A 62 14.13 4.12 -11.82
C PRO A 62 13.75 4.89 -10.54
N HIS A 63 12.56 4.61 -10.05
CA HIS A 63 11.91 5.29 -8.96
C HIS A 63 11.03 4.27 -8.23
N THR A 64 11.03 4.36 -6.91
CA THR A 64 10.21 3.53 -6.03
C THR A 64 9.38 4.43 -5.15
N TRP A 65 8.07 4.20 -5.13
CA TRP A 65 7.15 4.91 -4.24
C TRP A 65 6.33 3.93 -3.42
N GLY A 66 6.04 4.34 -2.18
CA GLY A 66 5.15 3.63 -1.27
C GLY A 66 3.75 4.21 -1.35
N VAL A 67 2.78 3.40 -1.74
CA VAL A 67 1.37 3.76 -1.83
C VAL A 67 0.64 3.16 -0.63
N ILE A 68 0.04 4.01 0.19
CA ILE A 68 -0.93 3.56 1.20
C ILE A 68 -2.28 3.41 0.51
N CYS A 69 -2.92 2.26 0.66
CA CYS A 69 -4.23 2.03 0.09
C CYS A 69 -5.28 2.82 0.86
N THR A 70 -5.93 3.78 0.20
CA THR A 70 -7.11 4.46 0.75
C THR A 70 -8.28 3.49 0.85
N ASN A 71 -8.41 2.62 -0.16
CA ASN A 71 -9.40 1.55 -0.16
C ASN A 71 -8.76 0.26 -0.70
N THR A 72 -9.15 -0.86 -0.12
CA THR A 72 -8.90 -2.19 -0.66
C THR A 72 -10.19 -2.80 -1.17
N SER A 73 -10.12 -3.47 -2.31
CA SER A 73 -11.24 -4.22 -2.88
C SER A 73 -10.79 -5.62 -3.24
N MET A 74 -11.58 -6.62 -2.85
CA MET A 74 -11.38 -8.01 -3.21
C MET A 74 -12.74 -8.68 -3.40
N LYS A 75 -12.83 -9.62 -4.34
CA LYS A 75 -13.98 -10.54 -4.37
C LYS A 75 -13.96 -11.44 -3.15
N LEU A 76 -15.14 -11.92 -2.72
CA LEU A 76 -15.25 -12.89 -1.62
C LEU A 76 -14.61 -14.23 -1.98
N ASP A 77 -14.70 -14.63 -3.25
CA ASP A 77 -13.92 -15.74 -3.78
C ASP A 77 -12.48 -15.32 -4.12
N SER A 78 -11.54 -16.27 -4.09
CA SER A 78 -10.13 -16.04 -4.41
C SER A 78 -9.85 -16.02 -5.93
N SER A 79 -10.88 -15.84 -6.77
CA SER A 79 -10.71 -15.90 -8.23
C SER A 79 -10.08 -14.63 -8.83
N GLN A 80 -10.02 -13.54 -8.07
CA GLN A 80 -9.52 -12.26 -8.54
C GLN A 80 -8.46 -11.65 -7.61
N ALA A 81 -7.64 -10.81 -8.23
CA ALA A 81 -6.64 -10.00 -7.57
C ALA A 81 -7.28 -9.10 -6.50
N LEU A 82 -6.58 -8.92 -5.38
CA LEU A 82 -6.84 -7.79 -4.48
C LEU A 82 -6.40 -6.49 -5.18
N VAL A 83 -7.22 -5.46 -5.03
CA VAL A 83 -7.02 -4.12 -5.60
C VAL A 83 -6.82 -3.11 -4.49
N CYS A 84 -5.78 -2.29 -4.61
CA CYS A 84 -5.49 -1.13 -3.81
C CYS A 84 -5.84 0.13 -4.63
N VAL A 85 -6.63 1.01 -4.05
CA VAL A 85 -6.99 2.31 -4.62
C VAL A 85 -6.36 3.40 -3.79
N SER A 86 -5.73 4.37 -4.44
CA SER A 86 -5.11 5.52 -3.78
C SER A 86 -5.05 6.72 -4.74
N HIS A 87 -4.61 7.86 -4.25
CA HIS A 87 -4.45 9.08 -5.04
C HIS A 87 -3.49 10.05 -4.37
N ASP A 88 -2.87 10.90 -5.18
CA ASP A 88 -2.17 12.10 -4.77
C ASP A 88 -2.94 13.32 -5.27
N ASP A 89 -3.49 14.11 -4.34
CA ASP A 89 -4.32 15.27 -4.68
C ASP A 89 -3.56 16.38 -5.39
N TYR A 90 -2.23 16.43 -5.26
CA TYR A 90 -1.43 17.53 -5.79
C TYR A 90 -0.04 17.06 -6.23
N ALA A 91 0.14 16.86 -7.53
CA ALA A 91 1.41 16.43 -8.10
C ALA A 91 2.46 17.55 -8.02
N MET A 92 3.60 17.26 -7.39
CA MET A 92 4.73 18.17 -7.21
C MET A 92 5.99 17.62 -7.89
N ASN A 93 6.89 18.50 -8.30
CA ASN A 93 8.18 18.10 -8.85
C ASN A 93 9.08 17.57 -7.73
N ILE A 94 9.43 16.29 -7.83
CA ILE A 94 10.29 15.59 -6.86
C ILE A 94 11.76 15.54 -7.27
N SER A 95 12.11 16.15 -8.42
CA SER A 95 13.48 16.17 -8.91
C SER A 95 14.35 17.04 -8.02
N MET A 96 15.56 16.57 -7.70
CA MET A 96 16.54 17.36 -6.95
C MET A 96 16.94 18.61 -7.74
N GLY A 97 16.99 19.76 -7.09
CA GLY A 97 17.39 21.03 -7.68
C GLY A 97 16.52 22.19 -7.23
N SER A 98 16.61 23.32 -7.95
CA SER A 98 15.86 24.54 -7.61
C SER A 98 14.35 24.39 -7.76
N GLN A 99 13.89 23.41 -8.54
CA GLN A 99 12.48 23.16 -8.81
C GLN A 99 11.85 22.11 -7.88
N PHE A 100 12.60 21.60 -6.91
CA PHE A 100 12.07 20.62 -5.95
C PHE A 100 10.88 21.22 -5.17
N GLY A 101 9.78 20.49 -5.15
CA GLY A 101 8.53 20.91 -4.53
C GLY A 101 7.75 21.95 -5.33
N GLU A 102 8.19 22.35 -6.53
CA GLU A 102 7.35 23.18 -7.39
C GLU A 102 6.11 22.38 -7.81
N PRO A 103 4.90 22.95 -7.70
CA PRO A 103 3.71 22.30 -8.19
C PRO A 103 3.71 22.09 -9.69
N SER A 104 3.03 21.03 -10.14
CA SER A 104 2.72 20.87 -11.55
C SER A 104 1.93 22.07 -12.07
N ASN A 105 2.29 22.57 -13.25
CA ASN A 105 1.62 23.68 -13.90
C ASN A 105 1.28 23.33 -15.36
N PRO A 106 -0.01 23.15 -15.72
CA PRO A 106 -1.17 23.29 -14.85
C PRO A 106 -1.29 22.20 -13.77
N PRO A 107 -1.91 22.49 -12.61
CA PRO A 107 -1.99 21.55 -11.48
C PRO A 107 -2.90 20.35 -11.79
N PHE A 108 -2.51 19.17 -11.31
CA PHE A 108 -3.28 17.93 -11.46
C PHE A 108 -3.13 17.01 -10.24
N SER A 109 -4.11 16.13 -10.05
CA SER A 109 -4.08 14.98 -9.12
C SER A 109 -3.78 13.70 -9.90
N ALA A 110 -3.15 12.73 -9.25
CA ALA A 110 -2.90 11.41 -9.81
C ALA A 110 -3.71 10.36 -9.05
N HIS A 111 -4.48 9.53 -9.75
CA HIS A 111 -5.32 8.49 -9.16
C HIS A 111 -4.81 7.11 -9.57
N PHE A 112 -4.64 6.22 -8.60
CA PHE A 112 -3.97 4.94 -8.80
C PHE A 112 -4.90 3.76 -8.49
N LEU A 113 -4.87 2.75 -9.36
CA LEU A 113 -5.38 1.41 -9.09
C LEU A 113 -4.25 0.41 -9.25
N ILE A 114 -3.98 -0.34 -8.18
CA ILE A 114 -2.87 -1.27 -8.10
C ILE A 114 -3.43 -2.64 -7.77
N ASN A 115 -2.98 -3.71 -8.44
CA ASN A 115 -3.44 -5.05 -8.13
C ASN A 115 -2.32 -6.07 -7.94
N THR A 116 -2.70 -7.18 -7.34
CA THR A 116 -1.79 -8.31 -7.01
C THR A 116 -1.26 -9.06 -8.23
N SER A 117 -1.57 -8.65 -9.46
CA SER A 117 -0.90 -9.15 -10.67
C SER A 117 0.17 -8.18 -11.19
N GLY A 118 0.65 -7.26 -10.34
CA GLY A 118 1.66 -6.26 -10.72
C GLY A 118 1.11 -5.13 -11.59
N GLN A 119 -0.20 -5.05 -11.82
CA GLN A 119 -0.78 -4.01 -12.67
C GLN A 119 -0.90 -2.72 -11.88
N TYR A 120 -0.35 -1.64 -12.44
CA TYR A 120 -0.48 -0.28 -11.94
C TYR A 120 -1.18 0.55 -13.01
N ALA A 121 -2.39 1.02 -12.71
CA ALA A 121 -3.13 1.93 -13.56
C ALA A 121 -3.16 3.32 -12.92
N GLU A 122 -2.87 4.34 -13.70
CA GLU A 122 -2.83 5.74 -13.27
C GLU A 122 -3.70 6.60 -14.18
N ALA A 123 -4.41 7.55 -13.59
CA ALA A 123 -5.10 8.60 -14.31
C ALA A 123 -4.77 9.96 -13.69
N ASP A 124 -4.21 10.86 -14.51
CA ASP A 124 -3.97 12.24 -14.11
C ASP A 124 -5.19 13.08 -14.41
N MET A 125 -5.65 13.85 -13.42
CA MET A 125 -6.86 14.67 -13.52
C MET A 125 -6.55 16.12 -13.22
N ARG A 126 -7.00 17.03 -14.08
CA ARG A 126 -6.78 18.47 -13.92
C ARG A 126 -7.50 19.00 -12.70
N LEU A 127 -6.76 19.65 -11.81
CA LEU A 127 -7.31 20.32 -10.65
C LEU A 127 -8.04 21.59 -11.10
N GLY A 128 -9.34 21.63 -10.84
CA GLY A 128 -10.24 22.73 -11.22
C GLY A 128 -11.29 22.35 -12.26
N THR A 129 -10.95 21.49 -13.24
CA THR A 129 -11.92 21.05 -14.27
C THR A 129 -12.34 19.59 -14.11
N GLY A 130 -11.54 18.75 -13.45
CA GLY A 130 -11.77 17.32 -13.38
C GLY A 130 -11.54 16.58 -14.71
N GLU A 131 -10.94 17.26 -15.69
CA GLU A 131 -10.59 16.67 -16.98
C GLU A 131 -9.51 15.60 -16.80
N VAL A 132 -9.68 14.45 -17.45
CA VAL A 132 -8.62 13.44 -17.49
C VAL A 132 -7.56 13.85 -18.52
N ILE A 133 -6.36 14.14 -18.03
CA ILE A 133 -5.21 14.56 -18.83
C ILE A 133 -4.53 13.34 -19.43
N SER A 134 -4.39 12.27 -18.64
CA SER A 134 -3.64 11.07 -19.03
C SER A 134 -4.28 9.81 -18.42
N LYS A 135 -4.07 8.67 -19.08
CA LYS A 135 -4.40 7.34 -18.55
C LYS A 135 -3.33 6.36 -18.96
N ASN A 136 -2.64 5.80 -17.97
CA ASN A 136 -1.54 4.88 -18.21
C ASN A 136 -1.76 3.56 -17.48
N LYS A 137 -1.20 2.48 -18.03
CA LYS A 137 -1.17 1.16 -17.40
C LYS A 137 0.21 0.56 -17.57
N TYR A 138 0.76 0.07 -16.47
CA TYR A 138 2.08 -0.54 -16.41
C TYR A 138 2.01 -1.87 -15.66
N ILE A 139 3.02 -2.71 -15.89
CA ILE A 139 3.32 -3.86 -15.03
C ILE A 139 4.62 -3.54 -14.29
N TYR A 140 4.57 -3.53 -12.97
CA TYR A 140 5.74 -3.25 -12.13
C TYR A 140 5.94 -4.35 -11.07
N PRO A 141 7.18 -4.59 -10.64
CA PRO A 141 7.46 -5.29 -9.40
C PRO A 141 6.80 -4.56 -8.24
N MET A 142 6.11 -5.31 -7.39
CA MET A 142 5.36 -4.76 -6.26
C MET A 142 5.59 -5.59 -5.02
N ARG A 143 5.63 -4.92 -3.87
CA ARG A 143 5.70 -5.55 -2.54
C ARG A 143 4.55 -5.06 -1.68
N TRP A 144 3.76 -5.99 -1.17
CA TRP A 144 2.54 -5.73 -0.41
C TRP A 144 2.80 -5.97 1.07
N TYR A 145 2.60 -4.93 1.86
CA TYR A 145 2.82 -4.91 3.28
C TYR A 145 1.49 -4.70 4.02
N VAL A 146 1.39 -5.32 5.20
CA VAL A 146 0.24 -5.16 6.10
C VAL A 146 0.68 -4.76 7.50
N ASN A 147 -0.23 -4.12 8.25
CA ASN A 147 -0.07 -3.74 9.66
C ASN A 147 -1.40 -3.86 10.41
#